data_AF-A0A8T4NW40-F1
#
_entry.id   AF-A0A8T4NW40-F1
#
_cell.length_a   1.000
_cell.length_b   1.000
_cell.length_c   1.000
_cell.angle_alpha   90.00
_cell.angle_beta   90.00
_cell.angle_gamma   90.00
#
_symmetry.space_group_name_H-M   'P 1'
#
loop_
_entity.id
_entity.type
_entity.pdbx_description
1 polymer ?
#
loop_
_entity_poly.entity_id
_entity_poly.type
_entity_poly.pdbx_seq_one_letter_code
_entity_poly.pdbx_strand_id
1 'polypeptide(L)'
;MKIRVYPKNKEYFKRLIPFAQKIIQIIEGEGIPTIVYGSFAHFYHAKDKSMNVNDIDLMIPEHKKNFPKVVNALKKARIKYNYYPKQETLIIKKGDLKVEVDSVGQGHKTMKENTLFKFNHDKIDFYDIPSRLLKLNQIEEMYSRALIESDKTKLNVVHKVDLLEKFLRRKLKGDLKIERIKSKDLNKKDKKNLEDLRVREFGEESRKDFKKDYESDTLWVMIKKKDKIVSFGGIRPIKVKLNGKVYNIGGICSTISVIKKKGYGKIMINVMKDYSEKTGKTLIGFTGQTKFFGKCGFGTKKNFIKRFVWIKSNGEKVYDDDGDGIYYEGKDKIISKMLKSKSPAYIFVEFW
;
A
#
# COMPACT_ATOMS: atom_id res chain seq x y z
N MET A 1 26.34 13.09 16.38
CA MET A 1 25.16 13.72 17.03
C MET A 1 24.35 12.60 17.64
N LYS A 2 24.43 12.40 18.97
CA LYS A 2 23.63 11.38 19.65
C LYS A 2 22.15 11.72 19.50
N ILE A 3 21.38 10.81 18.88
CA ILE A 3 19.94 10.99 18.69
C ILE A 3 19.28 10.98 20.07
N ARG A 4 18.78 12.14 20.52
CA ARG A 4 18.04 12.27 21.79
C ARG A 4 16.55 11.93 21.68
N VAL A 5 16.10 11.56 20.48
CA VAL A 5 14.70 11.26 20.17
C VAL A 5 14.56 9.77 19.90
N TYR A 6 13.56 9.13 20.51
CA TYR A 6 13.28 7.70 20.33
C TYR A 6 11.97 7.49 19.57
N PRO A 7 11.85 6.42 18.77
CA PRO A 7 10.58 6.00 18.17
C PRO A 7 9.63 5.47 19.25
N LYS A 8 8.38 5.20 18.86
CA LYS A 8 7.32 4.69 19.74
C LYS A 8 7.73 3.40 20.45
N ASN A 9 8.45 2.52 19.76
CA ASN A 9 8.98 1.26 20.30
C ASN A 9 10.38 1.41 20.94
N LYS A 10 10.55 2.39 21.84
CA LYS A 10 11.83 2.78 22.46
C LYS A 10 12.67 1.61 23.00
N GLU A 11 12.09 0.72 23.80
CA GLU A 11 12.85 -0.37 24.43
C GLU A 11 13.32 -1.42 23.41
N TYR A 12 12.52 -1.70 22.38
CA TYR A 12 12.97 -2.51 21.25
C TYR A 12 14.11 -1.82 20.50
N PHE A 13 13.97 -0.52 20.23
CA PHE A 13 14.96 0.27 19.50
C PHE A 13 16.32 0.33 20.22
N LYS A 14 16.34 0.46 21.55
CA LYS A 14 17.57 0.39 22.35
C LYS A 14 18.33 -0.93 22.19
N ARG A 15 17.63 -2.05 21.97
CA ARG A 15 18.26 -3.36 21.70
C ARG A 15 18.68 -3.50 20.23
N LEU A 16 17.88 -2.95 19.31
CA LEU A 16 18.12 -2.99 17.87
C LEU A 16 19.42 -2.27 17.47
N ILE A 17 19.69 -1.10 18.05
CA ILE A 17 20.85 -0.28 17.67
C ILE A 17 22.19 -1.01 17.89
N PRO A 18 22.53 -1.51 19.10
CA PRO A 18 23.78 -2.24 19.31
C PRO A 18 23.91 -3.48 18.42
N PHE A 19 22.79 -4.15 18.12
CA PHE A 19 22.79 -5.27 17.20
C PHE A 19 23.16 -4.82 15.77
N ALA A 20 22.55 -3.75 15.26
CA ALA A 20 22.87 -3.19 13.95
C ALA A 20 24.31 -2.68 13.85
N GLN A 21 24.82 -2.03 14.90
CA GLN A 21 26.20 -1.58 15.00
C GLN A 21 27.20 -2.73 14.80
N LYS A 22 26.97 -3.86 15.48
CA LYS A 22 27.79 -5.06 15.31
C LYS A 22 27.77 -5.56 13.87
N ILE A 23 26.61 -5.53 13.20
CA ILE A 23 26.50 -5.96 11.81
C ILE A 23 27.25 -5.00 10.87
N ILE A 24 27.10 -3.69 11.05
CA ILE A 24 27.82 -2.68 10.27
C ILE A 24 29.33 -2.88 10.39
N GLN A 25 29.84 -3.05 11.62
CA GLN A 25 31.28 -3.29 11.86
C GLN A 25 31.80 -4.56 11.17
N ILE A 26 31.02 -5.64 11.15
CA ILE A 26 31.41 -6.88 10.46
C ILE A 26 31.50 -6.65 8.94
N ILE A 27 30.55 -5.91 8.36
CA ILE A 27 30.53 -5.64 6.92
C ILE A 27 31.67 -4.70 6.55
N GLU A 28 31.87 -3.62 7.30
CA GLU A 28 32.90 -2.62 7.04
C GLU A 28 34.31 -3.15 7.33
N GLY A 29 34.46 -4.11 8.24
CA GLY A 29 35.71 -4.84 8.46
C GLY A 29 36.19 -5.63 7.24
N GLU A 30 35.30 -5.97 6.31
CA GLU A 30 35.63 -6.57 5.00
C GLU A 30 35.91 -5.51 3.91
N GLY A 31 36.01 -4.23 4.30
CA GLY A 31 36.22 -3.10 3.39
C GLY A 31 34.98 -2.72 2.57
N ILE A 32 33.79 -3.17 2.98
CA ILE A 32 32.54 -2.94 2.24
C ILE A 32 31.77 -1.79 2.90
N PRO A 33 31.58 -0.65 2.21
CA PRO A 33 30.85 0.46 2.80
C PRO A 33 29.35 0.15 2.90
N THR A 34 28.71 0.67 3.94
CA THR A 34 27.26 0.53 4.15
C THR A 34 26.54 1.88 4.05
N ILE A 35 25.29 1.88 3.60
CA ILE A 35 24.37 3.02 3.73
C ILE A 35 23.13 2.56 4.48
N VAL A 36 22.83 3.21 5.61
CA VAL A 36 21.59 3.00 6.35
C VAL A 36 20.43 3.67 5.59
N TYR A 37 19.32 2.95 5.44
CA TYR A 37 18.13 3.46 4.75
C TYR A 37 16.82 3.02 5.44
N GLY A 38 15.71 3.12 4.71
CA GLY A 38 14.44 2.53 5.14
C GLY A 38 13.78 3.26 6.31
N SER A 39 13.21 2.49 7.24
CA SER A 39 12.38 3.04 8.33
C SER A 39 13.21 3.87 9.33
N PHE A 40 14.45 3.44 9.60
CA PHE A 40 15.38 4.21 10.44
C PHE A 40 15.73 5.55 9.80
N ALA A 41 16.08 5.57 8.52
CA ALA A 41 16.46 6.82 7.86
C ALA A 41 15.30 7.81 7.81
N HIS A 42 14.07 7.32 7.58
CA HIS A 42 12.87 8.13 7.71
C HIS A 42 12.72 8.70 9.13
N PHE A 43 12.80 7.85 10.17
CA PHE A 43 12.73 8.32 11.55
C PHE A 43 13.83 9.35 11.89
N TYR A 44 15.06 9.14 11.42
CA TYR A 44 16.19 10.03 11.66
C TYR A 44 15.91 11.45 11.13
N HIS A 45 15.43 11.55 9.89
CA HIS A 45 15.08 12.83 9.28
C HIS A 45 13.82 13.43 9.92
N ALA A 46 12.78 12.61 10.13
CA ALA A 46 11.47 13.07 10.57
C ALA A 46 11.37 13.39 12.06
N LYS A 47 12.17 12.70 12.89
CA LYS A 47 12.10 12.72 14.36
C LYS A 47 10.69 12.43 14.90
N ASP A 48 9.86 11.70 14.14
CA ASP A 48 8.48 11.38 14.50
C ASP A 48 8.44 10.25 15.54
N LYS A 49 8.15 10.63 16.79
CA LYS A 49 8.05 9.70 17.93
C LYS A 49 6.90 8.70 17.83
N SER A 50 5.95 8.89 16.90
CA SER A 50 4.83 7.96 16.70
C SER A 50 5.19 6.76 15.83
N MET A 51 6.31 6.83 15.10
CA MET A 51 6.79 5.74 14.24
C MET A 51 7.36 4.58 15.06
N ASN A 52 7.22 3.36 14.54
CA ASN A 52 8.01 2.21 14.99
C ASN A 52 9.17 1.99 14.03
N VAL A 53 10.37 1.75 14.57
CA VAL A 53 11.52 1.27 13.79
C VAL A 53 11.74 -0.19 14.16
N ASN A 54 11.34 -1.11 13.27
CA ASN A 54 11.30 -2.55 13.55
C ASN A 54 12.54 -3.28 13.04
N ASP A 55 13.31 -2.66 12.15
CA ASP A 55 14.50 -3.18 11.52
C ASP A 55 15.45 -2.04 11.14
N ILE A 56 16.71 -2.39 10.91
CA ILE A 56 17.68 -1.52 10.25
C ILE A 56 17.94 -2.08 8.86
N ASP A 57 17.65 -1.27 7.84
CA ASP A 57 17.90 -1.63 6.45
C ASP A 57 19.25 -1.01 6.02
N LEU A 58 20.12 -1.82 5.43
CA LEU A 58 21.45 -1.45 4.95
C LEU A 58 21.55 -1.70 3.44
N MET A 59 22.19 -0.81 2.70
CA MET A 59 22.60 -1.05 1.31
C MET A 59 24.11 -1.29 1.23
N ILE A 60 24.51 -2.23 0.37
CA ILE A 60 25.92 -2.47 0.00
C ILE A 60 26.11 -2.36 -1.52
N PRO A 61 27.30 -1.96 -2.00
CA PRO A 61 27.60 -1.92 -3.43
C PRO A 61 28.01 -3.30 -3.96
N GLU A 62 28.08 -3.46 -5.28
CA GLU A 62 28.66 -4.60 -6.01
C GLU A 62 28.21 -5.95 -5.42
N HIS A 63 26.91 -6.09 -5.16
CA HIS A 63 26.38 -7.15 -4.32
C HIS A 63 26.83 -8.57 -4.72
N LYS A 64 27.01 -8.86 -6.03
CA LYS A 64 27.51 -10.16 -6.52
C LYS A 64 28.90 -10.51 -5.98
N LYS A 65 29.76 -9.51 -5.81
CA LYS A 65 31.11 -9.61 -5.26
C LYS A 65 31.11 -9.53 -3.75
N ASN A 66 30.25 -8.67 -3.18
CA ASN A 66 30.30 -8.32 -1.77
C ASN A 66 29.45 -9.22 -0.86
N PHE A 67 28.32 -9.76 -1.31
CA PHE A 67 27.53 -10.69 -0.49
C PHE A 67 28.30 -11.95 -0.05
N PRO A 68 29.09 -12.62 -0.92
CA PRO A 68 29.89 -13.76 -0.49
C PRO A 68 30.85 -13.41 0.67
N LYS A 69 31.46 -12.23 0.63
CA LYS A 69 32.34 -11.73 1.70
C LYS A 69 31.56 -11.50 3.00
N VAL A 70 30.44 -10.79 2.93
CA VAL A 70 29.56 -10.54 4.09
C VAL A 70 29.09 -11.86 4.70
N VAL A 71 28.66 -12.82 3.89
CA VAL A 71 28.25 -14.15 4.34
C VAL A 71 29.38 -14.87 5.07
N ASN A 72 30.59 -14.87 4.51
CA ASN A 72 31.75 -15.49 5.15
C ASN A 72 32.11 -14.81 6.48
N ALA A 73 32.07 -13.47 6.54
CA ALA A 73 32.33 -12.72 7.76
C ALA A 73 31.28 -13.03 8.86
N LEU A 74 30.00 -13.13 8.50
CA LEU A 74 28.94 -13.52 9.42
C LEU A 74 29.11 -14.96 9.94
N LYS A 75 29.52 -15.91 9.07
CA LYS A 75 29.85 -17.29 9.48
C LYS A 75 30.98 -17.31 10.49
N LYS A 76 32.09 -16.60 10.22
CA LYS A 76 33.23 -16.47 11.14
C LYS A 76 32.79 -15.90 12.49
N ALA A 77 31.91 -14.90 12.47
CA ALA A 77 31.33 -14.28 13.67
C ALA A 77 30.23 -15.12 14.36
N ARG A 78 29.90 -16.32 13.84
CA ARG A 78 28.83 -17.21 14.31
C ARG A 78 27.46 -16.52 14.38
N ILE A 79 27.16 -15.63 13.43
CA ILE A 79 25.88 -14.93 13.34
C ILE A 79 24.94 -15.67 12.39
N LYS A 80 23.70 -15.93 12.85
CA LYS A 80 22.66 -16.54 12.02
C LYS A 80 22.13 -15.54 10.98
N TYR A 81 22.01 -15.99 9.74
CA TYR A 81 21.49 -15.20 8.63
C TYR A 81 20.70 -16.09 7.66
N ASN A 82 19.83 -15.47 6.88
CA ASN A 82 19.16 -16.08 5.74
C ASN A 82 19.53 -15.26 4.49
N TYR A 83 20.12 -15.91 3.48
CA TYR A 83 20.47 -15.25 2.22
C TYR A 83 19.47 -15.62 1.14
N TYR A 84 18.97 -14.62 0.41
CA TYR A 84 17.98 -14.75 -0.65
C TYR A 84 18.57 -14.23 -1.97
N PRO A 85 19.32 -15.05 -2.72
CA PRO A 85 20.09 -14.58 -3.88
C PRO A 85 19.23 -13.97 -4.99
N LYS A 86 18.00 -14.49 -5.20
CA LYS A 86 17.08 -13.97 -6.24
C LYS A 86 16.55 -12.57 -5.90
N GLN A 87 16.49 -12.25 -4.62
CA GLN A 87 16.07 -10.95 -4.09
C GLN A 87 17.27 -10.04 -3.84
N GLU A 88 18.50 -10.58 -3.95
CA GLU A 88 19.74 -9.88 -3.59
C GLU A 88 19.65 -9.26 -2.18
N THR A 89 19.07 -10.03 -1.25
CA THR A 89 18.78 -9.61 0.13
C THR A 89 19.35 -10.62 1.12
N LEU A 90 19.91 -10.12 2.21
CA LEU A 90 20.38 -10.89 3.35
C LEU A 90 19.65 -10.43 4.61
N ILE A 91 18.98 -11.36 5.31
CA ILE A 91 18.26 -11.07 6.54
C ILE A 91 19.05 -11.66 7.72
N ILE A 92 19.45 -10.80 8.65
CA ILE A 92 20.25 -11.15 9.83
C ILE A 92 19.39 -10.95 11.07
N LYS A 93 19.27 -11.98 11.91
CA LYS A 93 18.37 -11.97 13.08
C LYS A 93 19.06 -12.33 14.38
N LYS A 94 18.62 -11.68 15.47
CA LYS A 94 18.97 -12.03 16.86
C LYS A 94 17.71 -11.95 17.72
N GLY A 95 17.06 -13.10 17.94
CA GLY A 95 15.74 -13.13 18.57
C GLY A 95 14.70 -12.41 17.68
N ASP A 96 14.05 -11.39 18.24
CA ASP A 96 13.10 -10.51 17.55
C ASP A 96 13.76 -9.39 16.73
N LEU A 97 15.06 -9.14 16.92
CA LEU A 97 15.80 -8.08 16.23
C LEU A 97 16.16 -8.49 14.80
N LYS A 98 16.09 -7.53 13.87
CA LYS A 98 16.32 -7.74 12.44
C LYS A 98 17.19 -6.63 11.84
N VAL A 99 18.21 -7.03 11.07
CA VAL A 99 18.94 -6.18 10.13
C VAL A 99 18.80 -6.78 8.74
N GLU A 100 18.43 -5.96 7.76
CA GLU A 100 18.31 -6.35 6.35
C GLU A 100 19.47 -5.70 5.57
N VAL A 101 20.12 -6.48 4.72
CA VAL A 101 21.19 -5.98 3.84
C VAL A 101 20.77 -6.24 2.41
N ASP A 102 20.59 -5.19 1.64
CA ASP A 102 20.10 -5.22 0.27
C ASP A 102 21.15 -4.74 -0.72
N SER A 103 21.01 -5.20 -1.97
CA SER A 103 21.69 -4.58 -3.09
C SER A 103 21.08 -3.23 -3.43
N VAL A 104 21.88 -2.33 -4.01
CA VAL A 104 21.34 -1.10 -4.63
C VAL A 104 20.44 -1.44 -5.83
N GLY A 105 20.64 -2.58 -6.48
CA GLY A 105 20.08 -2.91 -7.79
C GLY A 105 18.57 -3.19 -7.84
N GLN A 106 17.98 -3.77 -6.78
CA GLN A 106 16.59 -4.25 -6.83
C GLN A 106 15.53 -3.14 -6.78
N GLY A 107 15.84 -1.98 -6.20
CA GLY A 107 14.88 -0.86 -6.05
C GLY A 107 15.33 0.48 -6.64
N HIS A 108 16.59 0.59 -7.07
CA HIS A 108 17.22 1.88 -7.38
C HIS A 108 17.83 1.96 -8.77
N LYS A 109 17.20 1.33 -9.79
CA LYS A 109 17.72 1.26 -11.18
C LYS A 109 18.17 2.59 -11.81
N THR A 110 17.77 3.75 -11.29
CA THR A 110 18.21 5.05 -11.80
C THR A 110 19.34 5.70 -11.02
N MET A 111 19.60 5.27 -9.79
CA MET A 111 20.77 5.73 -9.06
C MET A 111 21.93 4.85 -9.49
N LYS A 112 22.86 5.42 -10.27
CA LYS A 112 24.14 4.75 -10.51
C LYS A 112 24.78 4.45 -9.15
N GLU A 113 24.98 3.18 -8.86
CA GLU A 113 25.52 2.67 -7.59
C GLU A 113 26.77 3.44 -7.14
N ASN A 114 27.67 3.72 -8.08
CA ASN A 114 28.87 4.51 -7.87
C ASN A 114 28.59 5.95 -7.39
N THR A 115 27.52 6.58 -7.86
CA THR A 115 27.14 7.94 -7.44
C THR A 115 26.54 7.93 -6.02
N LEU A 116 25.74 6.91 -5.70
CA LEU A 116 25.10 6.78 -4.39
C LEU A 116 26.14 6.68 -3.27
N PHE A 117 27.14 5.79 -3.43
CA PHE A 117 28.17 5.57 -2.42
C PHE A 117 29.27 6.62 -2.37
N LYS A 118 29.49 7.41 -3.43
CA LYS A 118 30.57 8.42 -3.46
C LYS A 118 30.13 9.80 -2.97
N PHE A 119 28.93 10.27 -3.35
CA PHE A 119 28.59 11.69 -3.19
C PHE A 119 27.18 11.95 -2.65
N ASN A 120 26.32 10.94 -2.64
CA ASN A 120 24.90 11.16 -2.41
C ASN A 120 24.37 10.44 -1.17
N HIS A 121 24.98 10.75 -0.02
CA HIS A 121 24.51 10.32 1.30
C HIS A 121 24.86 11.39 2.34
N ASP A 122 24.14 11.40 3.45
CA ASP A 122 24.55 12.16 4.63
C ASP A 122 25.59 11.35 5.40
N LYS A 123 26.49 12.04 6.10
CA LYS A 123 27.37 11.41 7.10
C LYS A 123 26.68 11.53 8.44
N ILE A 124 26.48 10.40 9.10
CA ILE A 124 25.87 10.35 10.42
C ILE A 124 26.80 9.66 11.40
N ASP A 125 26.56 9.98 12.66
CA ASP A 125 27.09 9.25 13.80
C ASP A 125 26.00 8.27 14.23
N PHE A 126 26.11 7.02 13.77
CA PHE A 126 25.20 5.94 14.11
C PHE A 126 25.64 5.33 15.45
N TYR A 127 25.45 6.11 16.51
CA TYR A 127 25.74 5.74 17.90
C TYR A 127 27.21 5.42 18.17
N ASP A 128 28.11 6.32 17.83
CA ASP A 128 29.56 6.19 17.96
C ASP A 128 30.21 5.37 16.81
N ILE A 129 29.44 5.06 15.75
CA ILE A 129 29.95 4.53 14.47
C ILE A 129 29.72 5.58 13.38
N PRO A 130 30.79 6.10 12.73
CA PRO A 130 30.64 6.89 11.52
C PRO A 130 29.98 6.05 10.43
N SER A 131 28.80 6.46 9.97
CA SER A 131 28.04 5.72 8.96
C SER A 131 27.46 6.65 7.92
N ARG A 132 26.99 6.08 6.82
CA ARG A 132 26.32 6.80 5.74
C ARG A 132 24.82 6.63 5.88
N LEU A 133 24.06 7.69 5.68
CA LEU A 133 22.60 7.66 5.72
C LEU A 133 22.04 8.12 4.37
N LEU A 134 21.01 7.44 3.88
CA LEU A 134 20.28 7.89 2.69
C LEU A 134 19.64 9.27 2.95
N LYS A 135 19.83 10.21 2.02
CA LYS A 135 19.29 11.57 2.15
C LYS A 135 17.77 11.56 2.05
N LEU A 136 17.14 12.57 2.66
CA LEU A 136 15.68 12.71 2.65
C LEU A 136 15.08 12.69 1.24
N ASN A 137 15.62 13.46 0.30
CA ASN A 137 15.14 13.50 -1.09
C ASN A 137 15.24 12.14 -1.81
N GLN A 138 16.23 11.32 -1.48
CA GLN A 138 16.38 9.96 -2.02
C GLN A 138 15.37 8.99 -1.41
N ILE A 139 15.04 9.16 -0.11
CA ILE A 139 13.94 8.42 0.54
C ILE A 139 12.60 8.78 -0.12
N GLU A 140 12.36 10.06 -0.41
CA GLU A 140 11.16 10.51 -1.14
C GLU A 140 11.05 9.82 -2.51
N GLU A 141 12.14 9.79 -3.29
CA GLU A 141 12.18 9.12 -4.59
C GLU A 141 11.94 7.60 -4.47
N MET A 142 12.61 6.95 -3.53
CA MET A 142 12.49 5.52 -3.29
C MET A 142 11.05 5.12 -2.94
N TYR A 143 10.41 5.82 -2.01
CA TYR A 143 9.02 5.51 -1.65
C TYR A 143 8.03 5.85 -2.76
N SER A 144 8.27 6.94 -3.51
CA SER A 144 7.44 7.28 -4.67
C SER A 144 7.48 6.19 -5.73
N ARG A 145 8.63 5.56 -5.96
CA ARG A 145 8.76 4.42 -6.89
C ARG A 145 8.20 3.14 -6.35
N ALA A 146 8.50 2.81 -5.09
CA ALA A 146 7.94 1.62 -4.45
C ALA A 146 6.40 1.63 -4.51
N LEU A 147 5.79 2.82 -4.47
CA LEU A 147 4.35 2.98 -4.66
C LEU A 147 3.87 2.60 -6.07
N ILE A 148 4.68 2.86 -7.11
CA ILE A 148 4.37 2.59 -8.52
C ILE A 148 4.71 1.15 -8.91
N GLU A 149 5.90 0.68 -8.54
CA GLU A 149 6.51 -0.54 -9.06
C GLU A 149 6.15 -1.79 -8.25
N SER A 150 5.65 -1.64 -7.01
CA SER A 150 5.36 -2.81 -6.21
C SER A 150 4.15 -3.58 -6.78
N ASP A 151 4.47 -4.67 -7.48
CA ASP A 151 3.54 -5.75 -7.84
C ASP A 151 2.78 -6.31 -6.65
N LYS A 152 3.23 -5.98 -5.42
CA LYS A 152 2.51 -6.10 -4.17
C LYS A 152 2.62 -4.74 -3.47
N THR A 153 1.69 -3.83 -3.71
CA THR A 153 1.51 -2.60 -2.94
C THR A 153 1.16 -2.99 -1.51
N LYS A 154 2.19 -3.36 -0.74
CA LYS A 154 2.10 -3.56 0.69
C LYS A 154 1.55 -2.23 1.22
N LEU A 155 0.42 -2.27 1.91
CA LEU A 155 -0.13 -1.15 2.68
C LEU A 155 0.96 -0.37 3.44
N ASN A 156 2.01 -1.07 3.84
CA ASN A 156 3.23 -0.52 4.43
C ASN A 156 3.89 0.60 3.60
N VAL A 157 3.95 0.51 2.26
CA VAL A 157 4.55 1.57 1.42
C VAL A 157 3.67 2.81 1.40
N VAL A 158 2.35 2.64 1.23
CA VAL A 158 1.38 3.74 1.30
C VAL A 158 1.46 4.43 2.66
N HIS A 159 1.48 3.65 3.75
CA HIS A 159 1.61 4.18 5.09
C HIS A 159 2.94 4.93 5.30
N LYS A 160 4.06 4.41 4.78
CA LYS A 160 5.36 5.09 4.82
C LYS A 160 5.34 6.40 4.05
N VAL A 161 4.67 6.47 2.88
CA VAL A 161 4.46 7.71 2.13
C VAL A 161 3.59 8.68 2.92
N ASP A 162 2.44 8.25 3.46
CA ASP A 162 1.54 9.10 4.26
C ASP A 162 2.27 9.73 5.46
N LEU A 163 3.09 8.95 6.17
CA LEU A 163 3.93 9.45 7.27
C LEU A 163 4.96 10.48 6.80
N LEU A 164 5.62 10.21 5.67
CA LEU A 164 6.65 11.10 5.12
C LEU A 164 6.05 12.43 4.66
N GLU A 165 4.89 12.39 3.99
CA GLU A 165 4.17 13.60 3.57
C GLU A 165 3.67 14.43 4.76
N LYS A 166 3.18 13.75 5.80
CA LYS A 166 2.79 14.42 7.06
C LYS A 166 3.99 15.13 7.69
N PHE A 167 5.16 14.49 7.74
CA PHE A 167 6.38 15.10 8.25
C PHE A 167 6.80 16.31 7.41
N LEU A 168 6.85 16.16 6.08
CA LEU A 168 7.24 17.22 5.16
C LEU A 168 6.24 18.38 5.10
N ARG A 169 5.03 18.19 5.64
CA ARG A 169 3.89 19.12 5.50
C ARG A 169 3.59 19.48 4.03
N ARG A 170 3.96 18.58 3.12
CA ARG A 170 3.68 18.65 1.68
C ARG A 170 3.58 17.25 1.13
N LYS A 171 2.93 17.12 -0.02
CA LYS A 171 2.96 15.88 -0.80
C LYS A 171 4.37 15.62 -1.32
N LEU A 172 4.74 14.35 -1.48
CA LEU A 172 6.01 14.00 -2.11
C LEU A 172 6.03 14.56 -3.53
N LYS A 173 7.19 15.03 -3.98
CA LYS A 173 7.41 15.33 -5.40
C LYS A 173 7.46 14.00 -6.14
N GLY A 174 6.30 13.40 -6.32
CA GLY A 174 6.06 12.24 -7.12
C GLY A 174 5.04 12.60 -8.17
N ASP A 175 5.15 11.99 -9.33
CA ASP A 175 4.10 12.13 -10.32
C ASP A 175 2.76 11.62 -9.77
N LEU A 176 2.73 10.73 -8.77
CA LEU A 176 1.53 10.03 -8.32
C LEU A 176 0.96 10.58 -6.99
N LYS A 177 -0.34 10.86 -6.97
CA LYS A 177 -1.11 11.30 -5.79
C LYS A 177 -2.29 10.37 -5.57
N ILE A 178 -2.54 10.00 -4.31
CA ILE A 178 -3.71 9.22 -3.90
C ILE A 178 -4.67 10.17 -3.17
N GLU A 179 -5.89 10.30 -3.67
CA GLU A 179 -6.95 11.10 -3.04
C GLU A 179 -8.08 10.19 -2.57
N ARG A 180 -8.57 10.45 -1.36
CA ARG A 180 -9.73 9.80 -0.75
C ARG A 180 -10.73 10.91 -0.41
N ILE A 181 -11.81 11.01 -1.17
CA ILE A 181 -12.73 12.15 -1.07
C ILE A 181 -14.18 11.66 -1.13
N LYS A 182 -15.06 12.24 -0.32
CA LYS A 182 -16.49 11.89 -0.36
C LYS A 182 -17.17 12.56 -1.55
N SER A 183 -18.25 11.97 -2.07
CA SER A 183 -19.03 12.55 -3.17
C SER A 183 -19.44 14.01 -2.94
N LYS A 184 -19.82 14.34 -1.70
CA LYS A 184 -20.21 15.71 -1.32
C LYS A 184 -19.05 16.71 -1.38
N ASP A 185 -17.82 16.25 -1.20
CA ASP A 185 -16.61 17.08 -1.14
C ASP A 185 -15.89 17.16 -2.50
N LEU A 186 -16.29 16.34 -3.48
CA LEU A 186 -15.76 16.42 -4.85
C LEU A 186 -16.05 17.79 -5.47
N ASN A 187 -15.00 18.44 -5.97
CA ASN A 187 -15.14 19.68 -6.74
C ASN A 187 -15.78 19.40 -8.12
N LYS A 188 -16.32 20.45 -8.76
CA LYS A 188 -17.00 20.33 -10.06
C LYS A 188 -16.11 19.74 -11.17
N LYS A 189 -14.82 20.09 -11.18
CA LYS A 189 -13.85 19.61 -12.18
C LYS A 189 -13.63 18.11 -12.06
N ASP A 190 -13.44 17.60 -10.86
CA ASP A 190 -13.24 16.17 -10.62
C ASP A 190 -14.52 15.38 -10.93
N LYS A 191 -15.72 15.87 -10.56
CA LYS A 191 -16.99 15.23 -10.96
C LYS A 191 -17.08 15.07 -12.47
N LYS A 192 -16.94 16.17 -13.21
CA LYS A 192 -16.95 16.16 -14.67
C LYS A 192 -15.91 15.20 -15.25
N ASN A 193 -14.69 15.20 -14.71
CA ASN A 193 -13.65 14.28 -15.17
C ASN A 193 -14.03 12.81 -14.96
N LEU A 194 -14.61 12.45 -13.80
CA LEU A 194 -15.03 11.08 -13.52
C LEU A 194 -16.18 10.65 -14.44
N GLU A 195 -17.13 11.55 -14.70
CA GLU A 195 -18.22 11.35 -15.66
C GLU A 195 -17.69 11.12 -17.07
N ASP A 196 -16.83 12.01 -17.57
CA ASP A 196 -16.22 11.91 -18.90
C ASP A 196 -15.39 10.63 -19.05
N LEU A 197 -14.69 10.21 -17.99
CA LEU A 197 -13.92 8.96 -17.97
C LEU A 197 -14.82 7.72 -17.95
N ARG A 198 -15.96 7.76 -17.25
CA ARG A 198 -16.96 6.67 -17.28
C ARG A 198 -17.55 6.53 -18.68
N VAL A 199 -17.96 7.63 -19.29
CA VAL A 199 -18.50 7.65 -20.65
C VAL A 199 -17.48 7.09 -21.65
N ARG A 200 -16.22 7.47 -21.50
CA ARG A 200 -15.14 6.93 -22.34
C ARG A 200 -14.94 5.42 -22.19
N GLU A 201 -15.07 4.88 -20.98
CA GLU A 201 -14.82 3.45 -20.73
C GLU A 201 -16.05 2.58 -21.06
N PHE A 202 -17.26 3.10 -20.85
CA PHE A 202 -18.50 2.31 -20.83
C PHE A 202 -19.64 2.89 -21.67
N GLY A 203 -19.45 3.94 -22.46
CA GLY A 203 -20.50 4.54 -23.29
C GLY A 203 -21.34 5.63 -22.59
N GLU A 204 -22.11 6.38 -23.38
CA GLU A 204 -22.92 7.52 -22.92
C GLU A 204 -24.05 7.09 -21.98
N GLU A 205 -24.60 5.89 -22.20
CA GLU A 205 -25.59 5.22 -21.33
C GLU A 205 -25.06 4.97 -19.91
N SER A 206 -23.74 4.95 -19.75
CA SER A 206 -23.07 4.77 -18.46
C SER A 206 -22.75 6.09 -17.75
N ARG A 207 -23.14 7.25 -18.33
CA ARG A 207 -23.03 8.55 -17.67
C ARG A 207 -23.84 8.53 -16.37
N LYS A 208 -23.24 9.02 -15.30
CA LYS A 208 -23.89 9.14 -13.98
C LYS A 208 -23.71 10.56 -13.49
N ASP A 209 -24.76 11.19 -12.98
CA ASP A 209 -24.67 12.46 -12.26
C ASP A 209 -24.18 12.18 -10.83
N PHE A 210 -22.95 12.60 -10.51
CA PHE A 210 -22.34 12.27 -9.22
C PHE A 210 -23.08 12.86 -8.00
N LYS A 211 -23.96 13.83 -8.21
CA LYS A 211 -24.81 14.40 -7.15
C LYS A 211 -26.10 13.61 -6.96
N LYS A 212 -26.64 13.01 -8.02
CA LYS A 212 -27.93 12.29 -7.98
C LYS A 212 -27.75 10.79 -7.77
N ASP A 213 -26.75 10.20 -8.41
CA ASP A 213 -26.66 8.74 -8.53
C ASP A 213 -25.84 8.09 -7.41
N TYR A 214 -25.10 8.89 -6.64
CA TYR A 214 -24.29 8.41 -5.52
C TYR A 214 -24.63 9.15 -4.22
N GLU A 215 -24.62 8.42 -3.12
CA GLU A 215 -24.79 9.01 -1.79
C GLU A 215 -23.66 9.99 -1.50
N SER A 216 -23.99 11.02 -0.72
CA SER A 216 -23.07 12.07 -0.29
C SER A 216 -21.81 11.53 0.41
N ASP A 217 -21.93 10.39 1.09
CA ASP A 217 -20.86 9.72 1.82
C ASP A 217 -20.13 8.61 1.03
N THR A 218 -20.43 8.42 -0.25
CA THR A 218 -19.64 7.54 -1.13
C THR A 218 -18.20 8.03 -1.17
N LEU A 219 -17.26 7.14 -0.82
CA LEU A 219 -15.84 7.44 -0.78
C LEU A 219 -15.18 7.13 -2.12
N TRP A 220 -14.70 8.16 -2.82
CA TRP A 220 -13.95 8.04 -4.05
C TRP A 220 -12.46 7.89 -3.76
N VAL A 221 -11.86 6.86 -4.32
CA VAL A 221 -10.41 6.65 -4.36
C VAL A 221 -9.93 7.05 -5.74
N MET A 222 -9.13 8.11 -5.84
CA MET A 222 -8.54 8.57 -7.10
C MET A 222 -7.03 8.46 -7.05
N ILE A 223 -6.44 7.85 -8.07
CA ILE A 223 -5.01 7.83 -8.32
C ILE A 223 -4.76 8.86 -9.41
N LYS A 224 -4.05 9.94 -9.09
CA LYS A 224 -3.70 11.01 -10.03
C LYS A 224 -2.23 10.93 -10.40
N LYS A 225 -1.90 11.12 -11.68
CA LYS A 225 -0.53 11.31 -12.17
C LYS A 225 -0.37 12.70 -12.80
N LYS A 226 0.49 13.58 -12.26
CA LYS A 226 0.61 14.99 -12.69
C LYS A 226 -0.77 15.67 -12.80
N ASP A 227 -1.55 15.55 -11.73
CA ASP A 227 -2.95 16.02 -11.60
C ASP A 227 -3.99 15.40 -12.55
N LYS A 228 -3.61 14.45 -13.42
CA LYS A 228 -4.55 13.69 -14.26
C LYS A 228 -4.99 12.41 -13.57
N ILE A 229 -6.29 12.11 -13.53
CA ILE A 229 -6.78 10.85 -12.96
C ILE A 229 -6.33 9.68 -13.87
N VAL A 230 -5.54 8.76 -13.30
CA VAL A 230 -5.03 7.56 -13.99
C VAL A 230 -5.72 6.27 -13.55
N SER A 231 -6.43 6.30 -12.42
CA SER A 231 -7.36 5.26 -11.98
C SER A 231 -8.31 5.82 -10.92
N PHE A 232 -9.55 5.35 -10.86
CA PHE A 232 -10.49 5.71 -9.80
C PHE A 232 -11.55 4.64 -9.56
N GLY A 233 -12.16 4.67 -8.38
CA GLY A 233 -13.28 3.82 -8.00
C GLY A 233 -13.93 4.31 -6.72
N GLY A 234 -15.17 3.88 -6.47
CA GLY A 234 -15.97 4.30 -5.33
C GLY A 234 -16.20 3.18 -4.32
N ILE A 235 -16.34 3.56 -3.06
CA ILE A 235 -16.89 2.74 -1.98
C ILE A 235 -18.20 3.39 -1.51
N ARG A 236 -19.30 2.90 -2.04
CA ARG A 236 -20.67 3.31 -1.74
C ARG A 236 -21.12 2.73 -0.39
N PRO A 237 -21.61 3.51 0.58
CA PRO A 237 -22.18 2.92 1.78
C PRO A 237 -23.50 2.21 1.43
N ILE A 238 -23.61 0.91 1.71
CA ILE A 238 -24.81 0.13 1.40
C ILE A 238 -25.32 -0.61 2.63
N LYS A 239 -26.65 -0.71 2.74
CA LYS A 239 -27.34 -1.54 3.73
C LYS A 239 -27.75 -2.85 3.08
N VAL A 240 -27.35 -3.96 3.69
CA VAL A 240 -27.72 -5.31 3.24
C VAL A 240 -28.49 -6.02 4.33
N LYS A 241 -29.71 -6.48 4.05
CA LYS A 241 -30.50 -7.32 4.96
C LYS A 241 -30.33 -8.79 4.59
N LEU A 242 -29.84 -9.60 5.52
CA LEU A 242 -29.63 -11.04 5.37
C LEU A 242 -30.13 -11.75 6.63
N ASN A 243 -31.04 -12.72 6.48
CA ASN A 243 -31.64 -13.49 7.58
C ASN A 243 -32.19 -12.58 8.70
N GLY A 244 -32.95 -11.55 8.34
CA GLY A 244 -33.54 -10.59 9.29
C GLY A 244 -32.57 -9.53 9.84
N LYS A 245 -31.25 -9.71 9.72
CA LYS A 245 -30.25 -8.76 10.22
C LYS A 245 -29.78 -7.77 9.15
N VAL A 246 -29.63 -6.51 9.53
CA VAL A 246 -29.08 -5.45 8.66
C VAL A 246 -27.59 -5.28 8.89
N TYR A 247 -26.84 -5.17 7.80
CA TYR A 247 -25.40 -4.98 7.76
C TYR A 247 -25.07 -3.69 7.00
N ASN A 248 -24.15 -2.89 7.55
CA ASN A 248 -23.64 -1.68 6.89
C ASN A 248 -22.28 -1.99 6.27
N ILE A 249 -22.24 -2.15 4.95
CA ILE A 249 -21.03 -2.56 4.22
C ILE A 249 -20.68 -1.52 3.15
N GLY A 250 -19.58 -1.73 2.42
CA GLY A 250 -19.20 -0.91 1.27
C GLY A 250 -19.47 -1.62 -0.06
N GLY A 251 -20.28 -1.02 -0.92
CA GLY A 251 -20.40 -1.39 -2.33
C GLY A 251 -19.24 -0.82 -3.14
N ILE A 252 -18.52 -1.65 -3.89
CA ILE A 252 -17.50 -1.23 -4.84
C ILE A 252 -18.19 -0.85 -6.13
N CYS A 253 -18.01 0.39 -6.57
CA CYS A 253 -18.60 0.90 -7.80
C CYS A 253 -17.55 1.62 -8.66
N SER A 254 -17.85 1.77 -9.96
CA SER A 254 -17.13 2.67 -10.87
C SER A 254 -15.61 2.47 -10.92
N THR A 255 -15.12 1.23 -10.80
CA THR A 255 -13.68 0.95 -10.80
C THR A 255 -13.11 0.99 -12.21
N ILE A 256 -12.33 2.02 -12.52
CA ILE A 256 -11.68 2.22 -13.81
C ILE A 256 -10.18 2.44 -13.62
N SER A 257 -9.36 1.77 -14.44
CA SER A 257 -7.94 2.07 -14.60
C SER A 257 -7.75 2.75 -15.96
N VAL A 258 -7.79 4.08 -15.97
CA VAL A 258 -7.68 4.91 -17.19
C VAL A 258 -6.42 4.57 -17.98
N ILE A 259 -5.31 4.37 -17.29
CA ILE A 259 -4.08 3.83 -17.90
C ILE A 259 -3.95 2.36 -17.49
N LYS A 260 -4.22 1.46 -18.44
CA LYS A 260 -4.20 0.00 -18.25
C LYS A 260 -2.77 -0.53 -18.13
N LYS A 261 -2.58 -1.66 -17.45
CA LYS A 261 -1.29 -2.38 -17.29
C LYS A 261 -0.13 -1.58 -16.66
N LYS A 262 -0.43 -0.50 -15.91
CA LYS A 262 0.58 0.29 -15.17
C LYS A 262 0.49 0.17 -13.64
N GLY A 263 -0.31 -0.76 -13.14
CA GLY A 263 -0.47 -0.99 -11.70
C GLY A 263 -1.43 -0.04 -10.97
N TYR A 264 -1.92 1.05 -11.60
CA TYR A 264 -2.77 2.04 -10.92
C TYR A 264 -4.07 1.46 -10.36
N GLY A 265 -4.76 0.60 -11.11
CA GLY A 265 -5.93 -0.11 -10.59
C GLY A 265 -5.60 -0.92 -9.33
N LYS A 266 -4.40 -1.54 -9.26
CA LYS A 266 -3.99 -2.30 -8.08
C LYS A 266 -3.78 -1.39 -6.87
N ILE A 267 -3.16 -0.23 -7.07
CA ILE A 267 -3.00 0.79 -6.01
C ILE A 267 -4.37 1.19 -5.47
N MET A 268 -5.31 1.50 -6.36
CA MET A 268 -6.69 1.86 -6.00
C MET A 268 -7.38 0.76 -5.17
N ILE A 269 -7.35 -0.50 -5.62
CA ILE A 269 -7.98 -1.62 -4.90
C ILE A 269 -7.33 -1.85 -3.53
N ASN A 270 -6.02 -1.69 -3.40
CA ASN A 270 -5.35 -1.79 -2.11
C ASN A 270 -5.74 -0.66 -1.15
N VAL A 271 -6.02 0.54 -1.65
CA VAL A 271 -6.58 1.62 -0.84
C VAL A 271 -8.00 1.29 -0.37
N MET A 272 -8.81 0.63 -1.21
CA MET A 272 -10.14 0.16 -0.77
C MET A 272 -10.02 -0.94 0.29
N LYS A 273 -9.09 -1.89 0.13
CA LYS A 273 -8.80 -2.92 1.12
C LYS A 273 -8.40 -2.32 2.48
N ASP A 274 -7.50 -1.33 2.49
CA ASP A 274 -7.12 -0.58 3.69
C ASP A 274 -8.34 -0.01 4.43
N TYR A 275 -9.28 0.58 3.67
CA TYR A 275 -10.51 1.11 4.24
C TYR A 275 -11.33 0.01 4.93
N SER A 276 -11.45 -1.17 4.32
CA SER A 276 -12.13 -2.31 4.95
C SER A 276 -11.45 -2.78 6.23
N GLU A 277 -10.13 -2.92 6.22
CA GLU A 277 -9.34 -3.36 7.38
C GLU A 277 -9.49 -2.39 8.56
N LYS A 278 -9.43 -1.08 8.28
CA LYS A 278 -9.56 -0.03 9.29
C LYS A 278 -10.97 0.10 9.84
N THR A 279 -11.99 0.03 8.98
CA THR A 279 -13.38 0.21 9.40
C THR A 279 -14.05 -1.08 9.87
N GLY A 280 -13.44 -2.23 9.56
CA GLY A 280 -14.04 -3.54 9.77
C GLY A 280 -15.24 -3.85 8.86
N LYS A 281 -15.57 -3.00 7.88
CA LYS A 281 -16.71 -3.19 6.97
C LYS A 281 -16.33 -4.12 5.83
N THR A 282 -17.19 -5.08 5.49
CA THR A 282 -17.07 -5.84 4.25
C THR A 282 -17.14 -4.92 3.02
N LEU A 283 -16.39 -5.25 1.98
CA LEU A 283 -16.55 -4.67 0.65
C LEU A 283 -17.10 -5.71 -0.32
N ILE A 284 -18.01 -5.29 -1.21
CA ILE A 284 -18.57 -6.15 -2.25
C ILE A 284 -18.83 -5.37 -3.53
N GLY A 285 -18.62 -5.98 -4.70
CA GLY A 285 -19.03 -5.43 -5.99
C GLY A 285 -19.33 -6.54 -6.98
N PHE A 286 -19.85 -6.18 -8.15
CA PHE A 286 -20.15 -7.10 -9.24
C PHE A 286 -19.37 -6.70 -10.49
N THR A 287 -18.83 -7.68 -11.21
CA THR A 287 -18.00 -7.44 -12.39
C THR A 287 -17.85 -8.70 -13.25
N GLY A 288 -17.68 -8.52 -14.56
CA GLY A 288 -17.20 -9.59 -15.46
C GLY A 288 -15.69 -9.85 -15.37
N GLN A 289 -14.91 -9.01 -14.68
CA GLN A 289 -13.42 -9.07 -14.66
C GLN A 289 -12.83 -9.51 -13.32
N THR A 290 -13.31 -10.61 -12.74
CA THR A 290 -12.92 -11.07 -11.39
C THR A 290 -11.43 -11.43 -11.24
N LYS A 291 -10.75 -11.87 -12.30
CA LYS A 291 -9.34 -12.29 -12.26
C LYS A 291 -8.40 -11.21 -11.73
N PHE A 292 -8.67 -9.94 -12.05
CA PHE A 292 -7.88 -8.82 -11.56
C PHE A 292 -8.02 -8.65 -10.04
N PHE A 293 -9.25 -8.69 -9.53
CA PHE A 293 -9.55 -8.55 -8.10
C PHE A 293 -9.00 -9.73 -7.29
N GLY A 294 -9.11 -10.95 -7.81
CA GLY A 294 -8.50 -12.14 -7.19
C GLY A 294 -6.98 -11.99 -7.00
N LYS A 295 -6.27 -11.44 -8.01
CA LYS A 295 -4.83 -11.11 -7.90
C LYS A 295 -4.53 -9.99 -6.90
N CYS A 296 -5.52 -9.19 -6.53
CA CYS A 296 -5.43 -8.17 -5.49
C CYS A 296 -5.83 -8.70 -4.10
N GLY A 297 -6.17 -9.99 -3.98
CA GLY A 297 -6.51 -10.65 -2.71
C GLY A 297 -7.98 -10.51 -2.32
N PHE A 298 -8.87 -10.18 -3.26
CA PHE A 298 -10.31 -10.27 -3.05
C PHE A 298 -10.78 -11.70 -3.27
N GLY A 299 -11.78 -12.13 -2.52
CA GLY A 299 -12.55 -13.32 -2.83
C GLY A 299 -13.40 -13.09 -4.07
N THR A 300 -13.64 -14.15 -4.83
CA THR A 300 -14.48 -14.11 -6.03
C THR A 300 -15.54 -15.22 -5.96
N LYS A 301 -16.71 -14.97 -6.55
CA LYS A 301 -17.77 -15.98 -6.64
C LYS A 301 -18.55 -15.80 -7.94
N LYS A 302 -18.60 -16.86 -8.74
CA LYS A 302 -19.35 -16.84 -10.01
C LYS A 302 -20.85 -16.64 -9.76
N ASN A 303 -21.51 -15.84 -10.60
CA ASN A 303 -22.95 -15.54 -10.55
C ASN A 303 -23.43 -15.08 -9.16
N PHE A 304 -22.56 -14.39 -8.40
CA PHE A 304 -22.89 -14.03 -7.02
C PHE A 304 -23.98 -12.97 -6.95
N ILE A 305 -24.18 -12.18 -8.01
CA ILE A 305 -25.25 -11.18 -8.08
C ILE A 305 -26.64 -11.80 -7.89
N LYS A 306 -26.85 -13.05 -8.33
CA LYS A 306 -28.11 -13.81 -8.15
C LYS A 306 -28.49 -14.03 -6.68
N ARG A 307 -27.56 -13.78 -5.74
CA ARG A 307 -27.81 -13.83 -4.29
C ARG A 307 -28.43 -12.54 -3.76
N PHE A 308 -28.50 -11.49 -4.56
CA PHE A 308 -28.93 -10.16 -4.16
C PHE A 308 -30.24 -9.79 -4.84
N VAL A 309 -31.09 -9.07 -4.10
CA VAL A 309 -32.38 -8.57 -4.57
C VAL A 309 -32.46 -7.10 -4.22
N TRP A 310 -32.59 -6.25 -5.24
CA TRP A 310 -32.77 -4.82 -5.02
C TRP A 310 -34.24 -4.53 -4.71
N ILE A 311 -34.47 -3.87 -3.58
CA ILE A 311 -35.78 -3.36 -3.17
C ILE A 311 -35.84 -1.88 -3.53
N LYS A 312 -36.69 -1.54 -4.50
CA LYS A 312 -36.99 -0.14 -4.86
C LYS A 312 -37.77 0.56 -3.74
N SER A 313 -37.86 1.89 -3.80
CA SER A 313 -38.61 2.69 -2.83
C SER A 313 -40.10 2.35 -2.76
N ASN A 314 -40.69 1.87 -3.86
CA ASN A 314 -42.08 1.39 -3.94
C ASN A 314 -42.27 -0.07 -3.46
N GLY A 315 -41.19 -0.73 -2.98
CA GLY A 315 -41.22 -2.13 -2.52
C GLY A 315 -41.06 -3.18 -3.62
N GLU A 316 -40.97 -2.78 -4.89
CA GLU A 316 -40.71 -3.69 -6.02
C GLU A 316 -39.36 -4.39 -5.85
N LYS A 317 -39.32 -5.68 -6.19
CA LYS A 317 -38.12 -6.53 -6.13
C LYS A 317 -37.53 -6.67 -7.52
N VAL A 318 -36.29 -6.20 -7.69
CA VAL A 318 -35.52 -6.37 -8.92
C VAL A 318 -34.45 -7.45 -8.70
N TYR A 319 -34.39 -8.39 -9.63
CA TYR A 319 -33.39 -9.43 -9.70
C TYR A 319 -32.46 -9.15 -10.87
N ASP A 320 -31.17 -9.37 -10.65
CA ASP A 320 -30.14 -9.26 -11.68
C ASP A 320 -29.42 -10.62 -11.76
N ASP A 321 -29.09 -11.04 -12.97
CA ASP A 321 -28.48 -12.32 -13.25
C ASP A 321 -27.14 -12.22 -13.97
N ASP A 322 -26.67 -10.99 -14.27
CA ASP A 322 -25.40 -10.71 -14.91
C ASP A 322 -24.39 -10.15 -13.90
N GLY A 323 -23.35 -10.92 -13.58
CA GLY A 323 -22.26 -10.42 -12.74
C GLY A 323 -21.72 -11.44 -11.74
N ASP A 324 -20.40 -11.59 -11.76
CA ASP A 324 -19.68 -12.29 -10.72
C ASP A 324 -19.39 -11.36 -9.54
N GLY A 325 -19.44 -11.91 -8.33
CA GLY A 325 -19.13 -11.17 -7.12
C GLY A 325 -17.64 -11.08 -6.86
N ILE A 326 -17.18 -9.90 -6.48
CA ILE A 326 -15.90 -9.65 -5.82
C ILE A 326 -16.17 -9.20 -4.40
N TYR A 327 -15.40 -9.68 -3.43
CA TYR A 327 -15.57 -9.27 -2.05
C TYR A 327 -14.27 -9.25 -1.25
N TYR A 328 -14.23 -8.39 -0.24
CA TYR A 328 -13.21 -8.41 0.79
C TYR A 328 -13.93 -8.41 2.14
N GLU A 329 -13.84 -9.53 2.86
CA GLU A 329 -14.65 -9.76 4.05
C GLU A 329 -14.12 -8.98 5.26
N GLY A 330 -14.98 -8.16 5.85
CA GLY A 330 -14.70 -7.40 7.06
C GLY A 330 -14.94 -8.21 8.34
N LYS A 331 -15.02 -7.49 9.46
CA LYS A 331 -15.32 -8.04 10.78
C LYS A 331 -16.78 -8.49 10.92
N ASP A 332 -17.69 -7.98 10.08
CA ASP A 332 -19.12 -8.33 10.11
C ASP A 332 -19.43 -9.77 9.63
N LYS A 333 -18.48 -10.39 8.91
CA LYS A 333 -18.56 -11.75 8.36
C LYS A 333 -19.81 -12.04 7.53
N ILE A 334 -20.35 -11.03 6.83
CA ILE A 334 -21.57 -11.19 6.04
C ILE A 334 -21.39 -12.17 4.89
N ILE A 335 -20.22 -12.19 4.22
CA ILE A 335 -19.99 -13.07 3.07
C ILE A 335 -19.97 -14.53 3.52
N SER A 336 -19.23 -14.85 4.59
CA SER A 336 -19.21 -16.19 5.17
C SER A 336 -20.62 -16.67 5.54
N LYS A 337 -21.47 -15.79 6.10
CA LYS A 337 -22.87 -16.11 6.41
C LYS A 337 -23.71 -16.31 5.14
N MET A 338 -23.51 -15.49 4.12
CA MET A 338 -24.20 -15.58 2.85
C MET A 338 -23.86 -16.89 2.11
N LEU A 339 -22.58 -17.31 2.14
CA LEU A 339 -22.13 -18.54 1.53
C LEU A 339 -22.68 -19.80 2.23
N LYS A 340 -22.99 -19.71 3.54
CA LYS A 340 -23.62 -20.81 4.31
C LYS A 340 -25.15 -20.83 4.22
N SER A 341 -25.77 -19.71 3.87
CA SER A 341 -27.22 -19.59 3.71
C SER A 341 -27.64 -19.78 2.25
N LYS A 342 -28.88 -20.22 2.01
CA LYS A 342 -29.53 -20.14 0.70
C LYS A 342 -30.38 -18.88 0.52
N SER A 343 -30.66 -18.15 1.61
CA SER A 343 -31.50 -16.95 1.57
C SER A 343 -30.88 -15.85 0.70
N PRO A 344 -31.71 -15.08 -0.02
CA PRO A 344 -31.25 -13.89 -0.71
C PRO A 344 -30.86 -12.79 0.29
N ALA A 345 -30.00 -11.90 -0.17
CA ALA A 345 -29.62 -10.67 0.50
C ALA A 345 -30.38 -9.49 -0.13
N TYR A 346 -31.08 -8.71 0.68
CA TYR A 346 -31.83 -7.57 0.18
C TYR A 346 -31.02 -6.29 0.29
N ILE A 347 -30.96 -5.52 -0.79
CA ILE A 347 -30.27 -4.23 -0.86
C ILE A 347 -31.24 -3.12 -1.24
N PHE A 348 -30.90 -1.89 -0.86
CA PHE A 348 -31.76 -0.70 -1.05
C PHE A 348 -31.11 0.33 -1.98
N VAL A 349 -30.16 -0.13 -2.79
CA VAL A 349 -29.47 0.65 -3.81
C VAL A 349 -29.40 -0.21 -5.08
N GLU A 350 -29.38 0.45 -6.23
CA GLU A 350 -29.21 -0.20 -7.53
C GLU A 350 -27.85 -0.91 -7.63
N PHE A 351 -27.81 -1.98 -8.43
CA PHE A 351 -26.61 -2.83 -8.62
C PHE A 351 -25.44 -2.10 -9.30
N TRP A 352 -25.71 -1.20 -10.26
CA TRP A 352 -24.75 -0.68 -11.25
C TRP A 352 -24.55 0.84 -11.26
#